data_AF-A0A836QSJ9-F1
#
_entry.id   AF-A0A836QSJ9-F1
#
_cell.length_a   1.000
_cell.length_b   1.000
_cell.length_c   1.000
_cell.angle_alpha   90.00
_cell.angle_beta   90.00
_cell.angle_gamma   90.00
#
_symmetry.space_group_name_H-M   'P 1'
#
loop_
_entity.id
_entity.type
_entity.pdbx_description
1 polymer ?
#
loop_
_entity_poly.entity_id
_entity_poly.type
_entity_poly.pdbx_seq_one_letter_code
_entity_poly.pdbx_strand_id
1 'polypeptide(L)'
;MRCSHIYRKDADTDDTCSVCGSYAAIEIYKEHKLDSSQDESRLHELFFQRVPKVYETLDPDVWEDLEDFAWRSANQNEKVFLSFCRAFVGVSGETTQSESDYWNVALAAEAQVRAYLVEKNIRLVKQDDFEPSLIADGMLAGRFIRTLQAHYGISVCGAAFNSQTLDENERKYQKALRIAERLAVTGCSSKDNLPYFNAADHLAGLEAAST
;
A
#
# COMPACT_ATOMS: atom_id res chain seq x y z
N MET A 1 17.51 -15.92 -6.52
CA MET A 1 17.57 -16.58 -5.19
C MET A 1 16.59 -15.84 -4.29
N ARG A 2 15.76 -16.55 -3.53
CA ARG A 2 14.71 -16.01 -2.65
C ARG A 2 15.36 -15.39 -1.40
N CYS A 3 15.20 -14.10 -1.07
CA CYS A 3 15.44 -13.58 0.30
C CYS A 3 14.07 -13.65 1.04
N SER A 4 13.69 -14.87 1.45
CA SER A 4 12.52 -15.15 2.32
C SER A 4 12.89 -15.19 3.80
N HIS A 5 14.03 -14.58 4.17
CA HIS A 5 14.55 -14.62 5.52
C HIS A 5 14.00 -13.44 6.31
N ILE A 6 13.18 -13.76 7.31
CA ILE A 6 12.86 -12.84 8.39
C ILE A 6 14.14 -12.69 9.23
N TYR A 7 14.85 -11.57 9.11
CA TYR A 7 16.12 -11.37 9.82
C TYR A 7 15.89 -11.04 11.30
N ARG A 8 16.68 -11.69 12.17
CA ARG A 8 16.80 -11.31 13.57
C ARG A 8 17.87 -10.22 13.67
N LYS A 9 17.44 -9.02 14.08
CA LYS A 9 18.25 -7.79 14.20
C LYS A 9 19.46 -7.89 15.13
N ASP A 10 19.58 -8.95 15.93
CA ASP A 10 20.67 -9.13 16.91
C ASP A 10 21.81 -10.05 16.43
N ALA A 11 21.77 -10.55 15.18
CA ALA A 11 22.72 -11.55 14.68
C ALA A 11 23.88 -10.98 13.84
N ASP A 12 23.67 -9.87 13.14
CA ASP A 12 24.66 -9.26 12.24
C ASP A 12 24.75 -7.75 12.51
N THR A 13 25.97 -7.21 12.48
CA THR A 13 26.32 -5.83 12.85
C THR A 13 25.81 -4.73 11.89
N ASP A 14 25.23 -5.10 10.76
CA ASP A 14 24.67 -4.17 9.75
C ASP A 14 23.19 -4.47 9.53
N ASP A 15 22.33 -3.46 9.65
CA ASP A 15 20.85 -3.49 9.54
C ASP A 15 20.30 -3.84 8.12
N THR A 16 20.98 -4.71 7.36
CA THR A 16 20.63 -5.07 5.96
C THR A 16 20.48 -6.60 5.79
N CYS A 17 19.59 -7.09 4.88
CA CYS A 17 19.45 -8.55 4.59
C CYS A 17 20.83 -9.08 4.14
N SER A 18 21.51 -9.93 4.93
CA SER A 18 22.84 -10.47 4.58
C SER A 18 22.86 -11.35 3.31
N VAL A 19 21.69 -11.67 2.76
CA VAL A 19 21.53 -12.43 1.50
C VAL A 19 21.29 -11.52 0.28
N CYS A 20 20.68 -10.34 0.42
CA CYS A 20 20.37 -9.47 -0.72
C CYS A 20 20.74 -7.99 -0.54
N GLY A 21 21.31 -7.60 0.60
CA GLY A 21 21.80 -6.27 0.92
C GLY A 21 20.72 -5.20 1.09
N SER A 22 19.42 -5.54 0.99
CA SER A 22 18.36 -4.54 1.13
C SER A 22 18.06 -4.22 2.58
N TYR A 23 17.88 -2.93 2.90
CA TYR A 23 17.32 -2.48 4.16
C TYR A 23 15.81 -2.78 4.20
N ALA A 24 15.37 -3.54 5.20
CA ALA A 24 13.96 -3.76 5.49
C ALA A 24 13.64 -3.02 6.79
N ALA A 25 12.74 -2.04 6.75
CA ALA A 25 12.37 -1.22 7.90
C ALA A 25 11.52 -1.97 8.95
N ILE A 26 11.57 -3.31 8.99
CA ILE A 26 10.83 -4.10 9.98
C ILE A 26 11.74 -5.11 10.67
N GLU A 27 12.01 -4.76 11.92
CA GLU A 27 12.16 -5.67 13.04
C GLU A 27 10.80 -6.36 13.27
N ILE A 28 10.50 -7.49 12.60
CA ILE A 28 9.21 -8.22 12.77
C ILE A 28 9.14 -8.88 14.18
N TYR A 29 10.15 -8.69 15.04
CA TYR A 29 10.30 -9.49 16.27
C TYR A 29 10.49 -8.73 17.59
N LYS A 30 10.41 -7.40 17.66
CA LYS A 30 10.37 -6.73 18.98
C LYS A 30 9.16 -5.82 19.14
N GLU A 31 8.25 -6.36 19.96
CA GLU A 31 7.30 -5.66 20.83
C GLU A 31 6.13 -4.92 20.19
N HIS A 32 5.34 -5.61 19.36
CA HIS A 32 3.88 -5.41 19.38
C HIS A 32 3.16 -6.75 19.14
N LYS A 33 2.64 -7.32 20.24
CA LYS A 33 1.62 -8.40 20.33
C LYS A 33 1.84 -9.62 19.41
N LEU A 34 2.43 -10.68 19.96
CA LEU A 34 2.60 -12.03 19.37
C LEU A 34 1.36 -12.65 18.67
N ASP A 35 0.15 -12.13 18.87
CA ASP A 35 -1.09 -12.60 18.25
C ASP A 35 -1.25 -12.13 16.78
N SER A 36 -0.70 -10.98 16.38
CA SER A 36 -0.85 -10.42 15.01
C SER A 36 0.10 -11.01 13.96
N SER A 37 1.19 -11.66 14.39
CA SER A 37 2.22 -12.20 13.49
C SER A 37 1.75 -13.37 12.61
N GLN A 38 0.79 -14.17 13.11
CA GLN A 38 0.16 -15.24 12.33
C GLN A 38 -0.82 -14.67 11.28
N ASP A 39 -1.52 -13.59 11.62
CA ASP A 39 -2.44 -12.95 10.70
C ASP A 39 -1.67 -12.31 9.54
N GLU A 40 -0.61 -11.53 9.78
CA GLU A 40 0.16 -10.86 8.70
C GLU A 40 0.85 -11.83 7.72
N SER A 41 1.42 -12.94 8.22
CA SER A 41 2.02 -13.96 7.34
C SER A 41 0.97 -14.58 6.41
N ARG A 42 -0.24 -14.79 6.93
CA ARG A 42 -1.38 -15.29 6.16
C ARG A 42 -1.92 -14.23 5.19
N LEU A 43 -1.90 -12.95 5.56
CA LEU A 43 -2.26 -11.83 4.66
C LEU A 43 -1.35 -11.78 3.45
N HIS A 44 -0.04 -11.87 3.71
CA HIS A 44 0.98 -11.87 2.68
C HIS A 44 0.78 -13.02 1.70
N GLU A 45 0.67 -14.25 2.20
CA GLU A 45 0.42 -15.42 1.37
C GLU A 45 -0.86 -15.26 0.54
N LEU A 46 -1.94 -14.78 1.15
CA LEU A 46 -3.21 -14.52 0.45
C LEU A 46 -3.03 -13.50 -0.67
N PHE A 47 -2.34 -12.39 -0.42
CA PHE A 47 -2.11 -11.35 -1.41
C PHE A 47 -1.32 -11.90 -2.62
N PHE A 48 -0.17 -12.51 -2.37
CA PHE A 48 0.73 -13.00 -3.42
C PHE A 48 0.17 -14.20 -4.19
N GLN A 49 -0.70 -15.01 -3.58
CA GLN A 49 -1.33 -16.14 -4.27
C GLN A 49 -2.61 -15.76 -5.01
N ARG A 50 -3.41 -14.85 -4.44
CA ARG A 50 -4.77 -14.57 -4.95
C ARG A 50 -4.78 -13.47 -5.99
N VAL A 51 -3.96 -12.43 -5.85
CA VAL A 51 -3.93 -11.31 -6.79
C VAL A 51 -3.65 -11.80 -8.23
N PRO A 52 -2.59 -12.59 -8.50
CA PRO A 52 -2.34 -13.06 -9.86
C PRO A 52 -3.47 -13.93 -10.42
N LYS A 53 -3.99 -14.86 -9.61
CA LYS A 53 -5.04 -15.80 -10.03
C LYS A 53 -6.36 -15.12 -10.38
N VAL A 54 -6.77 -14.15 -9.57
CA VAL A 54 -8.01 -13.41 -9.83
C VAL A 54 -7.79 -12.46 -11.01
N TYR A 55 -6.64 -11.80 -11.08
CA TYR A 55 -6.31 -10.89 -12.18
C TYR A 55 -6.39 -11.55 -13.55
N GLU A 56 -5.94 -12.81 -13.70
CA GLU A 56 -6.08 -13.59 -14.94
C GLU A 56 -7.53 -13.75 -15.42
N THR A 57 -8.50 -13.60 -14.52
CA THR A 57 -9.94 -13.71 -14.83
C THR A 57 -10.63 -12.37 -15.03
N LEU A 58 -9.95 -11.25 -14.76
CA LEU A 58 -10.48 -9.91 -14.88
C LEU A 58 -10.08 -9.30 -16.23
N ASP A 59 -10.96 -8.48 -16.78
CA ASP A 59 -10.66 -7.64 -17.94
C ASP A 59 -10.17 -6.26 -17.44
N PRO A 60 -8.88 -5.90 -17.59
CA PRO A 60 -8.33 -4.67 -17.02
C PRO A 60 -9.04 -3.40 -17.49
N ASP A 61 -9.46 -3.35 -18.75
CA ASP A 61 -10.08 -2.18 -19.36
C ASP A 61 -11.43 -1.87 -18.67
N VAL A 62 -12.20 -2.92 -18.39
CA VAL A 62 -13.49 -2.80 -17.67
C VAL A 62 -13.30 -2.25 -16.26
N TRP A 63 -12.22 -2.63 -15.57
CA TRP A 63 -11.98 -2.18 -14.21
C TRP A 63 -11.36 -0.78 -14.13
N GLU A 64 -10.59 -0.37 -15.14
CA GLU A 64 -10.11 1.00 -15.27
C GLU A 64 -11.28 1.98 -15.38
N ASP A 65 -12.27 1.67 -16.24
CA ASP A 65 -13.50 2.46 -16.38
C ASP A 65 -14.33 2.55 -15.09
N LEU A 66 -14.19 1.56 -14.19
CA LEU A 66 -14.90 1.51 -12.91
C LEU A 66 -14.18 2.20 -11.75
N GLU A 67 -12.99 2.76 -11.97
CA GLU A 67 -12.19 3.44 -10.94
C GLU A 67 -13.01 4.49 -10.17
N ASP A 68 -13.58 5.46 -10.88
CA ASP A 68 -14.33 6.55 -10.27
C ASP A 68 -15.52 6.04 -9.45
N PHE A 69 -16.18 4.99 -9.92
CA PHE A 69 -17.31 4.39 -9.21
C PHE A 69 -16.86 3.60 -7.98
N ALA A 70 -15.76 2.85 -8.08
CA ALA A 70 -15.18 2.10 -6.97
C ALA A 70 -14.82 3.01 -5.79
N TRP A 71 -14.17 4.15 -6.07
CA TRP A 71 -13.79 5.12 -5.05
C TRP A 71 -14.98 5.91 -4.47
N ARG A 72 -15.89 6.38 -5.32
CA ARG A 72 -17.05 7.18 -4.86
C ARG A 72 -18.01 6.37 -4.01
N SER A 73 -18.19 5.09 -4.32
CA SER A 73 -19.07 4.21 -3.57
C SER A 73 -18.42 3.59 -2.33
N ALA A 74 -17.09 3.72 -2.16
CA ALA A 74 -16.34 3.10 -1.07
C ALA A 74 -16.66 3.70 0.31
N ASN A 75 -16.83 2.81 1.30
CA ASN A 75 -16.84 3.15 2.72
C ASN A 75 -15.41 3.44 3.24
N GLN A 76 -15.24 3.79 4.52
CA GLN A 76 -13.92 4.16 5.05
C GLN A 76 -12.91 3.00 5.03
N ASN A 77 -13.34 1.78 5.36
CA ASN A 77 -12.47 0.60 5.34
C ASN A 77 -12.06 0.26 3.89
N GLU A 78 -13.00 0.36 2.96
CA GLU A 78 -12.75 0.20 1.54
C GLU A 78 -11.79 1.25 0.98
N LYS A 79 -11.88 2.50 1.42
CA LYS A 79 -10.91 3.54 1.03
C LYS A 79 -9.50 3.25 1.54
N VAL A 80 -9.35 2.70 2.74
CA VAL A 80 -8.04 2.27 3.25
C VAL A 80 -7.48 1.13 2.40
N PHE A 81 -8.31 0.13 2.09
CA PHE A 81 -7.94 -0.97 1.19
C PHE A 81 -7.51 -0.48 -0.20
N LEU A 82 -8.30 0.39 -0.83
CA LEU A 82 -7.98 0.94 -2.14
C LEU A 82 -6.72 1.82 -2.10
N SER A 83 -6.49 2.54 -0.99
CA SER A 83 -5.27 3.32 -0.79
C SER A 83 -4.03 2.42 -0.69
N PHE A 84 -4.14 1.26 -0.04
CA PHE A 84 -3.10 0.23 -0.04
C PHE A 84 -2.81 -0.26 -1.47
N CYS A 85 -3.83 -0.63 -2.24
CA CYS A 85 -3.64 -1.07 -3.64
C CYS A 85 -2.97 -0.01 -4.50
N ARG A 86 -3.34 1.26 -4.33
CA ARG A 86 -2.71 2.37 -5.08
C ARG A 86 -1.28 2.63 -4.63
N ALA A 87 -1.01 2.59 -3.32
CA ALA A 87 0.35 2.71 -2.79
C ALA A 87 1.25 1.59 -3.30
N PHE A 88 0.75 0.36 -3.41
CA PHE A 88 1.49 -0.79 -3.94
C PHE A 88 1.95 -0.59 -5.39
N VAL A 89 1.10 -0.02 -6.23
CA VAL A 89 1.47 0.29 -7.62
C VAL A 89 2.43 1.46 -7.70
N GLY A 90 2.20 2.53 -6.92
CA GLY A 90 2.95 3.78 -6.98
C GLY A 90 4.32 3.77 -6.30
N VAL A 91 4.54 2.92 -5.29
CA VAL A 91 5.80 2.90 -4.55
C VAL A 91 6.92 2.19 -5.31
N SER A 92 8.18 2.63 -5.18
CA SER A 92 9.30 1.97 -5.85
C SER A 92 9.60 0.58 -5.27
N GLY A 93 9.78 -0.40 -6.16
CA GLY A 93 10.24 -1.76 -5.85
C GLY A 93 11.75 -1.92 -5.77
N GLU A 94 12.52 -0.83 -5.90
CA GLU A 94 13.98 -0.85 -5.81
C GLU A 94 14.46 -1.13 -4.38
N THR A 95 15.70 -1.63 -4.28
CA THR A 95 16.39 -1.85 -3.01
C THR A 95 16.79 -0.52 -2.38
N THR A 96 16.43 -0.35 -1.11
CA THR A 96 16.82 0.80 -0.29
C THR A 96 18.07 0.45 0.50
N GLN A 97 19.05 1.37 0.54
CA GLN A 97 20.35 1.14 1.19
C GLN A 97 20.37 1.59 2.66
N SER A 98 19.40 2.41 3.06
CA SER A 98 19.25 2.91 4.43
C SER A 98 17.78 3.08 4.83
N GLU A 99 17.53 3.26 6.13
CA GLU A 99 16.21 3.62 6.65
C GLU A 99 15.71 4.95 6.08
N SER A 100 16.60 5.92 5.93
CA SER A 100 16.27 7.23 5.37
C SER A 100 15.80 7.09 3.93
N ASP A 101 16.47 6.28 3.11
CA ASP A 101 16.05 6.01 1.73
C ASP A 101 14.68 5.32 1.68
N TYR A 102 14.45 4.37 2.58
CA TYR A 102 13.16 3.71 2.71
C TYR A 102 12.03 4.71 2.98
N TRP A 103 12.21 5.57 3.99
CA TRP A 103 11.20 6.57 4.34
C TRP A 103 11.04 7.63 3.27
N ASN A 104 12.11 8.06 2.60
CA ASN A 104 12.02 9.00 1.49
C ASN A 104 11.15 8.45 0.36
N VAL A 105 11.35 7.19 -0.04
CA VAL A 105 10.54 6.52 -1.06
C VAL A 105 9.10 6.32 -0.59
N ALA A 106 8.90 5.90 0.65
CA ALA A 106 7.57 5.67 1.20
C ALA A 106 6.76 6.97 1.33
N LEU A 107 7.36 8.05 1.83
CA LEU A 107 6.70 9.35 1.98
C LEU A 107 6.41 10.01 0.63
N ALA A 108 7.29 9.84 -0.37
CA ALA A 108 7.04 10.30 -1.73
C ALA A 108 5.83 9.58 -2.34
N ALA A 109 5.74 8.27 -2.18
CA ALA A 109 4.58 7.49 -2.62
C ALA A 109 3.31 7.82 -1.82
N GLU A 110 3.41 8.03 -0.51
CA GLU A 110 2.30 8.50 0.32
C GLU A 110 1.79 9.86 -0.17
N ALA A 111 2.67 10.80 -0.49
CA ALA A 111 2.30 12.10 -1.05
C ALA A 111 1.53 11.97 -2.37
N GLN A 112 1.94 11.05 -3.25
CA GLN A 112 1.22 10.77 -4.51
C GLN A 112 -0.18 10.18 -4.26
N VAL A 113 -0.33 9.28 -3.28
CA VAL A 113 -1.64 8.76 -2.92
C VAL A 113 -2.51 9.87 -2.33
N ARG A 114 -1.98 10.71 -1.44
CA ARG A 114 -2.71 11.87 -0.89
C ARG A 114 -3.13 12.86 -1.96
N ALA A 115 -2.23 13.17 -2.90
CA ALA A 115 -2.51 14.02 -4.06
C ALA A 115 -3.72 13.51 -4.83
N TYR A 116 -3.71 12.23 -5.20
CA TYR A 116 -4.82 11.59 -5.90
C TYR A 116 -6.14 11.65 -5.12
N LEU A 117 -6.10 11.35 -3.81
CA LEU A 117 -7.30 11.40 -2.97
C LEU A 117 -7.86 12.82 -2.91
N VAL A 118 -7.01 13.84 -2.76
CA VAL A 118 -7.42 15.24 -2.71
C VAL A 118 -8.00 15.70 -4.05
N GLU A 119 -7.34 15.37 -5.16
CA GLU A 119 -7.80 15.69 -6.52
C GLU A 119 -9.20 15.12 -6.80
N LYS A 120 -9.44 13.87 -6.41
CA LYS A 120 -10.74 13.20 -6.56
C LYS A 120 -11.75 13.58 -5.46
N ASN A 121 -11.41 14.52 -4.58
CA ASN A 121 -12.23 14.94 -3.44
C ASN A 121 -12.64 13.76 -2.52
N ILE A 122 -11.75 12.79 -2.38
CA ILE A 122 -11.91 11.62 -1.52
C ILE A 122 -11.29 11.94 -0.16
N ARG A 123 -12.15 11.99 0.87
CA ARG A 123 -11.71 12.10 2.25
C ARG A 123 -11.54 10.74 2.90
N LEU A 124 -10.39 10.55 3.56
CA LEU A 124 -10.10 9.42 4.44
C LEU A 124 -10.18 9.90 5.90
N VAL A 125 -11.12 9.33 6.65
CA VAL A 125 -11.32 9.70 8.05
C VAL A 125 -10.26 9.00 8.89
N LYS A 126 -9.59 9.78 9.75
CA LYS A 126 -8.63 9.26 10.72
C LYS A 126 -9.26 8.15 11.57
N GLN A 127 -8.57 7.02 11.65
CA GLN A 127 -8.90 5.86 12.46
C GLN A 127 -7.97 5.78 13.67
N ASP A 128 -8.43 5.12 14.74
CA ASP A 128 -7.64 4.95 15.96
C ASP A 128 -6.52 3.92 15.78
N ASP A 129 -6.76 2.91 14.94
CA ASP A 129 -5.81 1.86 14.62
C ASP A 129 -5.97 1.43 13.15
N PHE A 130 -4.93 0.82 12.60
CA PHE A 130 -4.98 0.18 11.30
C PHE A 130 -5.23 -1.31 11.49
N GLU A 131 -6.22 -1.86 10.78
CA GLU A 131 -6.55 -3.29 10.82
C GLU A 131 -6.03 -3.99 9.55
N PRO A 132 -4.90 -4.73 9.61
CA PRO A 132 -4.37 -5.46 8.45
C PRO A 132 -5.35 -6.49 7.88
N SER A 133 -6.27 -7.00 8.71
CA SER A 133 -7.35 -7.91 8.32
C SER A 133 -8.25 -7.33 7.22
N LEU A 134 -8.35 -6.00 7.08
CA LEU A 134 -9.08 -5.35 5.98
C LEU A 134 -8.46 -5.67 4.62
N ILE A 135 -7.13 -5.81 4.55
CA ILE A 135 -6.46 -6.22 3.32
C ILE A 135 -6.81 -7.68 3.00
N ALA A 136 -6.83 -8.57 3.99
CA ALA A 136 -7.30 -9.96 3.79
C ALA A 136 -8.72 -9.99 3.25
N ASP A 137 -9.61 -9.23 3.87
CA ASP A 137 -11.03 -9.24 3.52
C ASP A 137 -11.23 -8.77 2.07
N GLY A 138 -10.49 -7.74 1.65
CA GLY A 138 -10.46 -7.29 0.25
C GLY A 138 -9.90 -8.34 -0.70
N MET A 139 -8.87 -9.09 -0.31
CA MET A 139 -8.38 -10.20 -1.12
C MET A 139 -9.39 -11.34 -1.19
N LEU A 140 -10.15 -11.60 -0.13
CA LEU A 140 -11.13 -12.68 -0.06
C LEU A 140 -12.51 -12.34 -0.66
N ALA A 141 -12.75 -11.08 -1.06
CA ALA A 141 -14.07 -10.53 -1.37
C ALA A 141 -15.06 -10.77 -0.22
N GLY A 142 -14.64 -10.37 0.98
CA GLY A 142 -15.25 -10.71 2.26
C GLY A 142 -16.39 -9.79 2.70
N ARG A 143 -16.51 -9.62 4.03
CA ARG A 143 -17.67 -9.01 4.70
C ARG A 143 -17.58 -7.48 4.78
N PHE A 144 -16.37 -6.93 4.74
CA PHE A 144 -16.09 -5.50 4.98
C PHE A 144 -15.72 -4.75 3.69
N ILE A 145 -15.03 -5.43 2.77
CA ILE A 145 -14.65 -4.93 1.46
C ILE A 145 -15.55 -5.60 0.42
N ARG A 146 -16.45 -4.81 -0.18
CA ARG A 146 -17.37 -5.33 -1.20
C ARG A 146 -16.63 -5.74 -2.46
N THR A 147 -17.25 -6.66 -3.20
CA THR A 147 -16.70 -7.27 -4.42
C THR A 147 -16.21 -6.26 -5.46
N LEU A 148 -16.92 -5.14 -5.63
CA LEU A 148 -16.52 -4.08 -6.56
C LEU A 148 -15.14 -3.50 -6.21
N GLN A 149 -14.95 -3.06 -4.95
CA GLN A 149 -13.69 -2.49 -4.48
C GLN A 149 -12.60 -3.55 -4.41
N ALA A 150 -12.93 -4.76 -3.97
CA ALA A 150 -12.01 -5.89 -3.96
C ALA A 150 -11.45 -6.19 -5.36
N HIS A 151 -12.32 -6.35 -6.36
CA HIS A 151 -11.90 -6.67 -7.73
C HIS A 151 -11.17 -5.51 -8.40
N TYR A 152 -11.61 -4.27 -8.21
CA TYR A 152 -10.87 -3.10 -8.69
C TYR A 152 -9.48 -3.01 -8.03
N GLY A 153 -9.38 -3.18 -6.72
CA GLY A 153 -8.09 -3.19 -6.03
C GLY A 153 -7.17 -4.31 -6.52
N ILE A 154 -7.71 -5.48 -6.80
CA ILE A 154 -6.97 -6.60 -7.40
C ILE A 154 -6.54 -6.29 -8.84
N SER A 155 -7.39 -5.64 -9.65
CA SER A 155 -7.02 -5.27 -11.02
C SER A 155 -5.84 -4.29 -11.06
N VAL A 156 -5.86 -3.31 -10.16
CA VAL A 156 -4.77 -2.33 -9.99
C VAL A 156 -3.47 -3.03 -9.59
N CYS A 157 -3.51 -3.90 -8.58
CA CYS A 157 -2.30 -4.62 -8.14
C CYS A 157 -1.80 -5.65 -9.15
N GLY A 158 -2.70 -6.33 -9.86
CA GLY A 158 -2.38 -7.44 -10.76
C GLY A 158 -1.45 -7.06 -11.91
N ALA A 159 -1.56 -5.83 -12.42
CA ALA A 159 -0.66 -5.30 -13.45
C ALA A 159 0.82 -5.28 -13.00
N ALA A 160 1.08 -5.01 -11.71
CA ALA A 160 2.44 -5.06 -11.15
C ALA A 160 2.98 -6.50 -11.09
N PHE A 161 2.13 -7.49 -10.82
CA PHE A 161 2.54 -8.90 -10.80
C PHE A 161 2.95 -9.45 -12.17
N ASN A 162 2.41 -8.89 -13.26
CA ASN A 162 2.80 -9.28 -14.61
C ASN A 162 4.07 -8.57 -15.12
N SER A 163 4.36 -7.37 -14.59
CA SER A 163 5.44 -6.50 -15.10
C SER A 163 6.71 -6.53 -14.24
N GLN A 164 6.62 -6.98 -12.98
CA GLN A 164 7.69 -6.89 -11.99
C GLN A 164 8.05 -8.25 -11.40
N THR A 165 9.27 -8.33 -10.87
CA THR A 165 9.75 -9.53 -10.18
C THR A 165 9.06 -9.72 -8.83
N LEU A 166 9.04 -10.96 -8.33
CA LEU A 166 8.50 -11.26 -6.99
C LEU A 166 9.22 -10.46 -5.90
N ASP A 167 10.54 -10.29 -6.00
CA ASP A 167 11.32 -9.54 -5.01
C ASP A 167 10.99 -8.04 -5.03
N GLU A 168 10.68 -7.47 -6.20
CA GLU A 168 10.20 -6.09 -6.30
C GLU A 168 8.81 -5.94 -5.68
N ASN A 169 7.90 -6.87 -6.00
CA ASN A 169 6.55 -6.89 -5.43
C ASN A 169 6.58 -7.05 -3.91
N GLU A 170 7.52 -7.84 -3.36
CA GLU A 170 7.74 -7.96 -1.91
C GLU A 170 8.06 -6.61 -1.27
N ARG A 171 9.06 -5.91 -1.81
CA ARG A 171 9.47 -4.60 -1.30
C ARG A 171 8.36 -3.56 -1.44
N LYS A 172 7.58 -3.62 -2.52
CA LYS A 172 6.40 -2.77 -2.72
C LYS A 172 5.32 -3.06 -1.70
N TYR A 173 5.01 -4.33 -1.45
CA TYR A 173 4.01 -4.75 -0.47
C TYR A 173 4.32 -4.20 0.92
N GLN A 174 5.57 -4.37 1.37
CA GLN A 174 5.99 -3.89 2.69
C GLN A 174 5.88 -2.37 2.83
N LYS A 175 6.32 -1.61 1.80
CA LYS A 175 6.20 -0.14 1.80
C LYS A 175 4.75 0.30 1.72
N ALA A 176 3.94 -0.35 0.88
CA ALA A 176 2.51 -0.04 0.72
C ALA A 176 1.71 -0.28 2.00
N LEU A 177 2.04 -1.33 2.76
CA LEU A 177 1.42 -1.60 4.05
C LEU A 177 1.68 -0.46 5.04
N ARG A 178 2.93 0.02 5.11
CA ARG A 178 3.29 1.17 5.96
C ARG A 178 2.62 2.47 5.53
N ILE A 179 2.51 2.71 4.23
CA ILE A 179 1.80 3.87 3.68
C ILE A 179 0.31 3.79 4.05
N ALA A 180 -0.32 2.63 3.90
CA ALA A 180 -1.73 2.43 4.22
C ALA A 180 -2.02 2.60 5.72
N GLU A 181 -1.16 2.05 6.58
CA GLU A 181 -1.21 2.23 8.04
C GLU A 181 -1.16 3.72 8.40
N ARG A 182 -0.18 4.45 7.86
CA ARG A 182 -0.03 5.89 8.12
C ARG A 182 -1.24 6.68 7.61
N LEU A 183 -1.75 6.38 6.42
CA LEU A 183 -2.94 7.01 5.89
C LEU A 183 -4.16 6.76 6.78
N ALA A 184 -4.37 5.52 7.24
CA ALA A 184 -5.48 5.19 8.15
C ALA A 184 -5.41 5.98 9.46
N VAL A 185 -4.23 6.03 10.09
CA VAL A 185 -4.04 6.68 11.40
C VAL A 185 -4.00 8.20 11.33
N THR A 186 -3.52 8.78 10.23
CA THR A 186 -3.44 10.24 10.08
C THR A 186 -4.63 10.84 9.35
N GLY A 187 -5.35 10.04 8.57
CA GLY A 187 -6.37 10.52 7.64
C GLY A 187 -5.79 11.25 6.43
N CYS A 188 -6.67 11.61 5.51
CA CYS A 188 -6.33 12.45 4.37
C CYS A 188 -7.48 13.38 4.01
N SER A 189 -7.16 14.65 3.76
CA SER A 189 -8.11 15.70 3.43
C SER A 189 -7.49 16.82 2.58
N SER A 190 -8.34 17.65 1.99
CA SER A 190 -7.91 18.88 1.30
C SER A 190 -7.29 19.95 2.21
N LYS A 191 -7.20 19.68 3.52
CA LYS A 191 -6.55 20.56 4.51
C LYS A 191 -5.22 20.00 5.00
N ASP A 192 -4.73 18.92 4.39
CA ASP A 192 -3.46 18.31 4.80
C ASP A 192 -2.31 19.29 4.58
N ASN A 193 -1.53 19.50 5.65
CA ASN A 193 -0.34 20.34 5.65
C ASN A 193 0.77 19.57 6.39
N LEU A 194 1.37 18.64 5.67
CA LEU A 194 2.43 17.77 6.15
C LEU A 194 3.78 18.26 5.59
N PRO A 195 4.90 18.01 6.27
CA PRO A 195 6.22 18.49 5.82
C PRO A 195 6.61 18.05 4.40
N TYR A 196 6.02 16.95 3.92
CA TYR A 196 6.26 16.35 2.60
C TYR A 196 5.06 16.49 1.64
N PHE A 197 3.94 17.05 2.09
CA PHE A 197 2.74 17.21 1.27
C PHE A 197 1.81 18.33 1.78
N ASN A 198 1.52 19.30 0.92
CA ASN A 198 0.53 20.34 1.17
C ASN A 198 -0.60 20.26 0.13
N ALA A 199 -1.82 20.01 0.60
CA ALA A 199 -2.99 19.82 -0.26
C ALA A 199 -3.40 21.10 -1.01
N ALA A 200 -3.27 22.27 -0.36
CA ALA A 200 -3.64 23.55 -0.96
C ALA A 200 -2.67 23.92 -2.09
N ASP A 201 -1.37 23.76 -1.85
CA ASP A 201 -0.33 24.03 -2.86
C ASP A 201 -0.48 23.08 -4.06
N HIS A 202 -0.81 21.82 -3.81
CA HIS A 202 -1.06 20.84 -4.87
C HIS A 202 -2.27 21.21 -5.74
N LEU A 203 -3.41 21.55 -5.12
CA LEU A 203 -4.61 21.97 -5.84
C LEU A 203 -4.39 23.26 -6.64
N ALA A 204 -3.70 24.24 -6.07
CA ALA A 204 -3.34 25.47 -6.77
C ALA A 204 -2.43 25.21 -7.98
N GLY A 205 -1.50 24.25 -7.88
CA GLY A 205 -0.66 23.82 -9.00
C GLY A 205 -1.45 23.20 -10.16
N LEU A 206 -2.52 22.44 -9.86
CA LEU A 206 -3.40 21.86 -10.88
C LEU A 206 -4.23 22.92 -11.61
N GLU A 207 -4.76 23.91 -10.88
CA GLU A 207 -5.50 25.04 -11.47
C GLU A 207 -4.59 25.86 -12.41
N ALA A 208 -3.34 26.09 -12.01
CA ALA A 208 -2.36 26.80 -12.83
C ALA A 208 -1.94 26.02 -14.09
N ALA A 209 -1.89 24.69 -14.04
CA ALA A 209 -1.54 23.85 -15.19
C ALA A 209 -2.71 23.66 -16.19
N SER A 210 -3.94 23.96 -15.77
CA SER A 210 -5.15 23.85 -16.58
C SER A 210 -5.53 25.14 -17.32
N THR A 211 -4.74 26.21 -17.13
CA THR A 211 -4.91 27.54 -17.75
C THR A 211 -3.88 27.76 -18.85
#